data_AF-A0A0L0S6B3-F1
#
_entry.id   AF-A0A0L0S6B3-F1
#
_cell.length_a   1.000
_cell.length_b   1.000
_cell.length_c   1.000
_cell.angle_alpha   90.00
_cell.angle_beta   90.00
_cell.angle_gamma   90.00
#
_symmetry.space_group_name_H-M   'P 1'
#
loop_
_entity.id
_entity.type
_entity.pdbx_description
1 polymer ?
#
loop_
_entity_poly.entity_id
_entity_poly.type
_entity_poly.pdbx_seq_one_letter_code
_entity_poly.pdbx_strand_id
1 'polypeptide(L)'
;MAETDNVDESSGAAASNVRDLITTVFPHARIRKIIRADPDVNIISADAVFVVAKAAELFLEKLSWVAYETADGERRRTVQYRDLVAAVELVDEYFSLEESSGGAEKGKNATD
;
A
#
# COMPACT_ATOMS: atom_id res chain seq x y z
N MET A 1 -53.77 -20.15 -8.14
CA MET A 1 -52.58 -21.00 -8.01
C MET A 1 -51.44 -20.26 -8.70
N ALA A 2 -50.51 -19.60 -8.00
CA ALA A 2 -49.41 -20.22 -7.22
C ALA A 2 -48.52 -21.05 -8.19
N GLU A 3 -47.23 -20.77 -8.42
CA GLU A 3 -46.16 -20.21 -7.59
C GLU A 3 -45.11 -19.46 -8.42
N THR A 4 -44.39 -18.60 -7.70
CA THR A 4 -43.17 -17.85 -8.04
C THR A 4 -41.97 -18.74 -8.31
N ASP A 5 -41.01 -18.26 -9.12
CA ASP A 5 -39.60 -18.46 -8.80
C ASP A 5 -38.83 -17.15 -9.01
N ASN A 6 -38.56 -16.54 -7.86
CA ASN A 6 -37.78 -15.34 -7.64
C ASN A 6 -36.32 -15.78 -7.51
N VAL A 7 -35.46 -15.45 -8.48
CA VAL A 7 -34.02 -15.69 -8.36
C VAL A 7 -33.43 -14.54 -7.55
N ASP A 8 -33.34 -14.77 -6.23
CA ASP A 8 -32.61 -13.93 -5.29
C ASP A 8 -31.10 -14.12 -5.49
N GLU A 9 -30.47 -13.22 -6.23
CA GLU A 9 -29.03 -13.13 -6.41
C GLU A 9 -28.49 -11.94 -5.59
N SER A 10 -28.55 -12.02 -4.26
CA SER A 10 -28.07 -10.92 -3.39
C SER A 10 -27.48 -11.34 -2.02
N SER A 11 -27.16 -12.61 -1.77
CA SER A 11 -26.81 -13.06 -0.39
C SER A 11 -25.31 -13.39 -0.14
N GLY A 12 -24.45 -13.38 -1.17
CA GLY A 12 -23.06 -13.86 -1.03
C GLY A 12 -21.99 -12.85 -0.58
N ALA A 13 -22.25 -11.54 -0.65
CA ALA A 13 -21.19 -10.52 -0.59
C ALA A 13 -20.70 -10.15 0.83
N ALA A 14 -21.53 -10.33 1.86
CA ALA A 14 -21.16 -9.87 3.20
C ALA A 14 -20.09 -10.76 3.88
N ALA A 15 -20.14 -12.08 3.65
CA ALA A 15 -19.24 -13.03 4.27
C ALA A 15 -17.83 -13.05 3.62
N SER A 16 -17.72 -12.70 2.34
CA SER A 16 -16.43 -12.51 1.67
C SER A 16 -15.70 -11.30 2.26
N ASN A 17 -16.41 -10.18 2.44
CA ASN A 17 -15.81 -8.94 2.93
C ASN A 17 -15.17 -9.11 4.31
N VAL A 18 -15.82 -9.86 5.22
CA VAL A 18 -15.29 -10.12 6.56
C VAL A 18 -13.99 -10.94 6.52
N ARG A 19 -13.87 -11.90 5.58
CA ARG A 19 -12.65 -12.71 5.44
C ARG A 19 -11.47 -11.88 4.97
N ASP A 20 -11.71 -10.92 4.10
CA ASP A 20 -10.68 -10.00 3.60
C ASP A 20 -10.20 -9.04 4.70
N LEU A 21 -11.06 -8.72 5.66
CA LEU A 21 -10.72 -7.92 6.84
C LEU A 21 -9.87 -8.67 7.88
N ILE A 22 -9.92 -10.01 7.93
CA ILE A 22 -9.25 -10.84 8.95
C ILE A 22 -8.08 -11.69 8.41
N THR A 23 -7.77 -11.61 7.12
CA THR A 23 -6.68 -12.38 6.48
C THR A 23 -5.74 -11.45 5.73
N THR A 24 -4.42 -11.67 5.79
CA THR A 24 -3.42 -10.89 5.05
C THR A 24 -2.64 -11.78 4.10
N VAL A 25 -2.20 -11.24 2.95
CA VAL A 25 -1.37 -11.93 1.96
C VAL A 25 0.09 -12.01 2.40
N PHE A 26 0.52 -11.19 3.35
CA PHE A 26 1.91 -11.15 3.77
C PHE A 26 2.27 -12.27 4.76
N PRO A 27 3.42 -12.94 4.59
CA PRO A 27 3.88 -13.93 5.54
C PRO A 27 4.20 -13.28 6.91
N HIS A 28 3.47 -13.66 7.96
CA HIS A 28 3.64 -13.13 9.32
C HIS A 28 5.09 -13.21 9.83
N ALA A 29 5.83 -14.26 9.48
CA ALA A 29 7.22 -14.42 9.88
C ALA A 29 8.15 -13.35 9.28
N ARG A 30 7.88 -12.89 8.04
CA ARG A 30 8.67 -11.84 7.39
C ARG A 30 8.34 -10.47 7.97
N ILE A 31 7.05 -10.18 8.18
CA ILE A 31 6.61 -8.95 8.83
C ILE A 31 7.23 -8.84 10.24
N ARG A 32 7.19 -9.92 11.03
CA ARG A 32 7.83 -9.95 12.36
C ARG A 32 9.34 -9.70 12.30
N LYS A 33 10.03 -10.21 11.27
CA LYS A 33 11.46 -9.96 11.09
C LYS A 33 11.76 -8.50 10.75
N ILE A 34 10.92 -7.86 9.93
CA ILE A 34 11.03 -6.44 9.59
C ILE A 34 10.81 -5.59 10.83
N ILE A 35 9.77 -5.86 11.61
CA ILE A 35 9.49 -5.12 12.86
C ILE A 35 10.66 -5.24 13.86
N ARG A 36 11.29 -6.42 13.98
CA ARG A 36 12.48 -6.63 14.83
C ARG A 36 13.77 -5.99 14.32
N ALA A 37 13.78 -5.43 13.11
CA ALA A 37 14.95 -4.70 12.62
C ALA A 37 15.14 -3.39 13.39
N ASP A 38 14.08 -2.88 14.01
CA ASP A 38 14.14 -1.75 14.93
C ASP A 38 14.72 -2.19 16.29
N PRO A 39 15.86 -1.63 16.73
CA PRO A 39 16.52 -2.01 17.98
C PRO A 39 15.70 -1.69 19.24
N ASP A 40 14.72 -0.78 19.15
CA ASP A 40 13.90 -0.38 20.29
C ASP A 40 12.67 -1.31 20.48
N VAL A 41 12.44 -2.25 19.57
CA VAL A 41 11.27 -3.16 19.60
C VAL A 41 11.62 -4.52 20.20
N ASN A 42 11.29 -4.69 21.49
CA ASN A 42 11.58 -5.92 22.24
C ASN A 42 10.47 -6.99 22.17
N ILE A 43 9.20 -6.58 22.17
CA ILE A 43 8.04 -7.49 22.23
C ILE A 43 7.09 -7.17 21.07
N ILE A 44 6.60 -8.22 20.40
CA ILE A 44 5.69 -8.09 19.25
C ILE A 44 4.53 -9.07 19.40
N SER A 45 3.32 -8.55 19.60
CA SER A 45 2.09 -9.35 19.65
C SER A 45 1.71 -9.87 18.25
N ALA A 46 0.86 -10.91 18.20
CA ALA A 46 0.34 -11.41 16.93
C ALA A 46 -0.54 -10.37 16.23
N ASP A 47 -1.35 -9.63 16.99
CA ASP A 47 -2.26 -8.60 16.48
C ASP A 47 -1.49 -7.43 15.85
N ALA A 48 -0.35 -7.03 16.45
CA ALA A 48 0.50 -5.99 15.88
C ALA A 48 1.08 -6.43 14.51
N VAL A 49 1.51 -7.70 14.39
CA VAL A 49 1.97 -8.25 13.10
C VAL A 49 0.86 -8.21 12.05
N PHE A 50 -0.36 -8.57 12.43
CA PHE A 50 -1.51 -8.55 11.53
C PHE A 50 -1.85 -7.13 11.06
N VAL A 51 -1.92 -6.16 11.99
CA VAL A 51 -2.21 -4.76 11.67
C VAL A 51 -1.14 -4.17 10.76
N VAL A 52 0.15 -4.41 11.03
CA VAL A 52 1.24 -3.95 10.16
C VAL A 52 1.14 -4.58 8.77
N ALA A 53 0.82 -5.87 8.69
CA ALA A 53 0.62 -6.55 7.41
C ALA A 53 -0.55 -5.93 6.62
N LYS A 54 -1.67 -5.63 7.28
CA LYS A 54 -2.81 -4.95 6.65
C LYS A 54 -2.54 -3.51 6.25
N ALA A 55 -1.84 -2.75 7.09
CA ALA A 55 -1.41 -1.41 6.75
C ALA A 55 -0.50 -1.43 5.50
N ALA A 56 0.39 -2.41 5.37
CA ALA A 56 1.23 -2.56 4.19
C ALA A 56 0.44 -2.88 2.91
N GLU A 57 -0.66 -3.64 3.00
CA GLU A 57 -1.53 -3.90 1.84
C GLU A 57 -2.18 -2.61 1.35
N LEU A 58 -2.81 -1.87 2.26
CA LEU A 58 -3.48 -0.60 1.97
C LEU A 58 -2.48 0.46 1.47
N PHE A 59 -1.29 0.47 2.05
CA PHE A 59 -0.20 1.34 1.63
C PHE A 59 0.20 1.08 0.17
N LEU A 60 0.40 -0.19 -0.22
CA LEU A 60 0.79 -0.53 -1.59
C LEU A 60 -0.34 -0.25 -2.59
N GLU A 61 -1.59 -0.53 -2.21
CA GLU A 61 -2.75 -0.19 -3.03
C GLU A 61 -2.78 1.31 -3.31
N LYS A 62 -2.69 2.13 -2.27
CA LYS A 62 -2.71 3.59 -2.41
C LYS A 62 -1.52 4.12 -3.19
N LEU A 63 -0.31 3.66 -2.89
CA LEU A 63 0.91 4.09 -3.59
C LEU A 63 0.84 3.74 -5.08
N SER A 64 0.40 2.52 -5.40
CA SER A 64 0.27 2.07 -6.79
C SER A 64 -0.79 2.87 -7.55
N TRP A 65 -1.90 3.20 -6.89
CA TRP A 65 -2.96 4.04 -7.47
C TRP A 65 -2.45 5.44 -7.81
N VAL A 66 -1.79 6.12 -6.86
CA VAL A 66 -1.26 7.47 -7.08
C VAL A 66 -0.19 7.47 -8.18
N ALA A 67 0.73 6.50 -8.16
CA ALA A 67 1.74 6.37 -9.22
C ALA A 67 1.11 6.08 -10.59
N TYR A 68 0.02 5.31 -10.63
CA TYR A 68 -0.74 5.09 -11.85
C TYR A 68 -1.43 6.37 -12.34
N GLU A 69 -2.06 7.16 -11.47
CA GLU A 69 -2.66 8.44 -11.84
C GLU A 69 -1.63 9.41 -12.44
N THR A 70 -0.40 9.44 -11.90
CA THR A 70 0.70 10.22 -12.47
C THR A 70 1.07 9.73 -13.88
N ALA A 71 1.15 8.41 -14.09
CA ALA A 71 1.45 7.84 -15.40
C ALA A 71 0.32 8.10 -16.42
N ASP A 72 -0.94 7.96 -16.00
CA ASP A 72 -2.13 8.16 -16.83
C ASP A 72 -2.30 9.64 -17.23
N GLY A 73 -1.95 10.57 -16.33
CA GLY A 73 -1.87 12.00 -16.64
C GLY A 73 -0.90 12.33 -17.79
N GLU A 74 0.16 11.53 -17.95
CA GLU A 74 1.10 11.60 -19.08
C GLU A 74 0.69 10.71 -20.28
N ARG A 75 -0.52 10.16 -20.28
CA ARG A 75 -1.05 9.22 -21.29
C ARG A 75 -0.24 7.94 -21.42
N ARG A 76 0.40 7.50 -20.34
CA ARG A 76 1.13 6.24 -20.27
C ARG A 76 0.36 5.23 -19.44
N ARG A 77 0.36 3.97 -19.89
CA ARG A 77 -0.23 2.84 -19.15
C ARG A 77 0.80 2.02 -18.38
N THR A 78 2.07 2.42 -18.44
CA THR A 78 3.18 1.76 -17.76
C THR A 78 3.71 2.71 -16.69
N VAL A 79 3.59 2.29 -15.43
CA VAL A 79 4.17 2.98 -14.28
C VAL A 79 5.69 2.85 -14.33
N GLN A 80 6.37 3.97 -14.21
CA GLN A 80 7.82 4.07 -14.18
C GLN A 80 8.29 4.52 -12.79
N TYR A 81 9.60 4.37 -12.52
CA TYR A 81 10.18 4.80 -11.25
C TYR A 81 9.91 6.29 -10.94
N ARG A 82 9.94 7.16 -11.96
CA ARG A 82 9.62 8.58 -11.80
C ARG A 82 8.20 8.84 -11.29
N ASP A 83 7.25 7.96 -11.63
CA ASP A 83 5.86 8.10 -11.21
C ASP A 83 5.73 7.72 -9.73
N LEU A 84 6.53 6.77 -9.24
CA LEU A 84 6.62 6.43 -7.83
C LEU A 84 7.27 7.56 -7.02
N VAL A 85 8.33 8.19 -7.54
CA VAL A 85 8.96 9.34 -6.88
C VAL A 85 7.96 10.49 -6.76
N ALA A 86 7.27 10.83 -7.85
CA ALA A 86 6.23 11.86 -7.83
C ALA A 86 5.07 11.50 -6.90
N ALA A 87 4.67 10.23 -6.82
CA ALA A 87 3.63 9.77 -5.89
C ALA A 87 4.04 9.90 -4.42
N VAL A 88 5.33 9.72 -4.11
CA VAL A 88 5.88 9.93 -2.77
C VAL A 88 5.93 11.43 -2.43
N GLU A 89 6.33 12.27 -3.39
CA GLU A 89 6.36 13.74 -3.24
C GLU A 89 4.96 14.37 -3.06
N LEU A 90 3.92 13.77 -3.64
CA LEU A 90 2.55 14.31 -3.62
C LEU A 90 1.82 14.06 -2.29
N VAL A 91 2.25 13.07 -1.52
CA VAL A 91 1.57 12.62 -0.31
C VAL A 91 2.48 12.88 0.88
N ASP A 92 2.17 13.91 1.66
CA ASP A 92 2.94 14.30 2.86
C ASP A 92 3.13 13.13 3.85
N GLU A 93 2.21 12.16 3.88
CA GLU A 93 2.30 10.94 4.71
C GLU A 93 3.43 9.98 4.26
N TYR A 94 3.94 10.11 3.04
CA TYR A 94 5.06 9.33 2.51
C TYR A 94 6.42 10.01 2.68
N PHE A 95 6.47 11.17 3.35
CA PHE A 95 7.70 11.91 3.63
C PHE A 95 8.83 11.05 4.22
N SER A 96 8.50 10.02 5.03
CA SER A 96 9.50 9.07 5.56
C SER A 96 10.22 8.24 4.48
N LEU A 97 9.65 8.09 3.28
CA LEU A 97 10.24 7.35 2.16
C LEU A 97 11.14 8.23 1.29
N GLU A 98 10.89 9.54 1.23
CA GLU A 98 11.76 10.49 0.50
C GLU A 98 13.19 10.46 1.03
N GLU A 99 13.35 10.43 2.35
CA GLU A 99 14.66 10.42 3.00
C GLU A 99 15.51 9.22 2.57
N SER A 100 14.88 8.07 2.31
CA SER A 100 15.57 6.86 1.83
C SER A 100 15.86 6.87 0.32
N SER A 101 15.13 7.67 -0.46
CA SER A 101 15.23 7.71 -1.91
C SER A 101 16.46 8.49 -2.42
N GLY A 102 17.22 9.11 -1.52
CA GLY A 102 18.42 9.86 -1.89
C GLY A 102 18.04 11.09 -2.71
N GLY A 103 17.69 12.16 -2.01
CA GLY A 103 17.70 13.50 -2.60
C GLY A 103 19.10 13.79 -3.13
N ALA A 104 19.31 13.57 -4.43
CA ALA A 104 20.52 13.98 -5.12
C ALA A 104 20.67 15.48 -4.88
N GLU A 105 21.73 15.85 -4.18
CA GLU A 105 22.15 17.24 -3.98
C GLU A 105 22.04 17.97 -5.31
N LYS A 106 21.17 18.99 -5.36
CA LYS A 106 21.08 19.92 -6.48
C LYS A 106 22.48 20.46 -6.73
N GLY A 107 23.12 19.97 -7.79
CA GLY A 107 24.41 20.45 -8.26
C GLY A 107 24.34 21.97 -8.41
N LYS A 108 25.08 22.68 -7.57
CA LYS A 108 25.40 24.09 -7.78
C LYS A 108 26.38 24.15 -8.96
N ASN A 109 25.84 24.12 -10.17
CA ASN A 109 26.55 24.56 -11.36
C ASN A 109 26.28 26.05 -11.59
N ALA A 110 27.35 26.73 -12.03
CA ALA A 110 27.47 28.14 -12.38
C ALA A 110 27.67 29.08 -11.17
N THR A 111 28.65 29.98 -11.14
CA THR A 111 29.29 30.70 -12.25
C THR A 111 30.60 31.35 -11.74
N ASP A 112 31.65 31.34 -12.55
CA ASP A 112 32.92 32.12 -12.51
C ASP A 112 33.65 32.33 -11.16
#